data_AF-A0A3C0Q6I3-F1
#
_entry.id   AF-A0A3C0Q6I3-F1
#
_cell.length_a   1.000
_cell.length_b   1.000
_cell.length_c   1.000
_cell.angle_alpha   90.00
_cell.angle_beta   90.00
_cell.angle_gamma   90.00
#
_symmetry.space_group_name_H-M   'P 1'
#
loop_
_entity.id
_entity.type
_entity.pdbx_description
1 polymer ?
#
loop_
_entity_poly.entity_id
_entity_poly.type
_entity_poly.pdbx_seq_one_letter_code
_entity_poly.pdbx_strand_id
1 'polypeptide(L)'
;MLPDQEIDVLKATNEAKLLMDHLPSVDELPVLPHLRQSMDVDLAVNADGRVYLFYDGQIAEDTDYALYSIDDSSLTLVSSTGRIQDIGMTVHKPMRKYMRTGESIFVIEMNNGTPGKIVNIPMIIHEIGF
;
A
#
# COMPACT_ATOMS: atom_id res chain seq x y z
N MET A 1 -21.16 -34.94 20.52
CA MET A 1 -20.41 -33.73 20.88
C MET A 1 -18.95 -34.03 20.61
N LEU A 2 -18.32 -33.34 19.67
CA LEU A 2 -16.88 -33.42 19.44
C LEU A 2 -16.19 -32.49 20.45
N PRO A 3 -15.02 -32.85 21.01
CA PRO A 3 -14.32 -31.96 21.93
C PRO A 3 -13.66 -30.82 21.13
N ASP A 4 -13.85 -29.59 21.60
CA ASP A 4 -13.13 -28.40 21.14
C ASP A 4 -11.62 -28.63 21.38
N GLN A 5 -10.87 -28.78 20.31
CA GLN A 5 -9.41 -28.73 20.37
C GLN A 5 -9.00 -27.25 20.27
N GLU A 6 -8.60 -26.67 21.41
CA GLU A 6 -7.89 -25.40 21.42
C GLU A 6 -6.60 -25.52 20.60
N ILE A 7 -6.53 -24.77 19.50
CA ILE A 7 -5.32 -24.64 18.70
C ILE A 7 -4.38 -23.70 19.48
N ASP A 8 -3.32 -24.27 20.06
CA ASP A 8 -2.24 -23.53 20.69
C ASP A 8 -1.40 -22.82 19.61
N VAL A 9 -1.73 -21.56 19.35
CA VAL A 9 -1.13 -20.70 18.31
C VAL A 9 0.35 -20.38 18.57
N LEU A 10 0.92 -20.81 19.71
CA LEU A 10 2.29 -20.49 20.12
C LEU A 10 3.29 -21.64 19.92
N LYS A 11 2.83 -22.84 19.53
CA LYS A 11 3.74 -23.86 19.01
C LYS A 11 3.94 -23.64 17.52
N ALA A 12 4.85 -22.71 17.19
CA ALA A 12 5.44 -22.66 15.87
C ALA A 12 6.11 -24.02 15.60
N THR A 13 5.39 -24.93 14.93
CA THR A 13 5.92 -26.18 14.41
C THR A 13 7.07 -25.86 13.46
N ASN A 14 8.07 -26.73 13.40
CA ASN A 14 9.20 -26.64 12.47
C ASN A 14 8.78 -26.43 11.00
N GLU A 15 7.52 -26.70 10.66
CA GLU A 15 6.90 -26.44 9.36
C GLU A 15 6.81 -24.94 9.01
N ALA A 16 6.52 -24.06 9.97
CA ALA A 16 6.52 -22.61 9.74
C ALA A 16 7.93 -22.10 9.39
N LYS A 17 8.96 -22.75 9.92
CA LYS A 17 10.37 -22.43 9.64
C LYS A 17 10.81 -22.94 8.25
N LEU A 18 10.33 -24.13 7.85
CA LEU A 18 10.55 -24.71 6.52
C LEU A 18 9.86 -23.93 5.38
N LEU A 19 8.71 -23.30 5.65
CA LEU A 19 8.02 -22.44 4.68
C LEU A 19 8.74 -21.11 4.41
N MET A 20 9.50 -20.58 5.38
CA MET A 20 10.23 -19.32 5.20
C MET A 20 11.48 -19.47 4.32
N ASP A 21 12.08 -20.66 4.26
CA ASP A 21 13.28 -20.94 3.45
C ASP A 21 12.99 -21.04 1.94
N HIS A 22 11.72 -20.94 1.51
CA HIS A 22 11.29 -21.04 0.11
C HIS A 22 10.48 -19.84 -0.38
N LEU A 23 10.47 -18.73 0.37
CA LEU A 23 9.91 -17.51 -0.16
C LEU A 23 10.76 -17.03 -1.35
N PRO A 24 10.13 -16.60 -2.46
CA PRO A 24 10.85 -15.94 -3.55
C PRO A 24 11.68 -14.80 -2.97
N SER A 25 12.81 -14.49 -3.59
CA SER A 25 13.51 -13.26 -3.25
C SER A 25 12.56 -12.08 -3.44
N VAL A 26 12.77 -10.98 -2.69
CA VAL A 26 11.95 -9.76 -2.86
C VAL A 26 11.99 -9.28 -4.33
N ASP A 27 13.10 -9.56 -5.01
CA ASP A 27 13.34 -9.27 -6.42
C ASP A 27 12.50 -10.14 -7.39
N GLU A 28 11.82 -11.17 -6.90
CA GLU A 28 10.96 -12.05 -7.69
C GLU A 28 9.48 -11.89 -7.33
N LEU A 29 9.17 -11.12 -6.29
CA LEU A 29 7.79 -10.92 -5.85
C LEU A 29 7.08 -9.89 -6.74
N PRO A 30 5.93 -10.23 -7.35
CA PRO A 30 5.12 -9.25 -8.09
C PRO A 30 4.45 -8.24 -7.14
N VAL A 31 4.38 -8.56 -5.85
CA VAL A 31 3.76 -7.74 -4.81
C VAL A 31 4.78 -7.48 -3.71
N LEU A 32 5.05 -6.21 -3.46
CA LEU A 32 5.93 -5.76 -2.39
C LEU A 32 5.17 -5.68 -1.05
N PRO A 33 5.87 -5.79 0.08
CA PRO A 33 5.32 -5.48 1.40
C PRO A 33 4.64 -4.11 1.40
N HIS A 34 3.46 -4.02 2.02
CA HIS A 34 2.72 -2.76 2.04
C HIS A 34 3.47 -1.69 2.85
N LEU A 35 3.41 -0.42 2.46
CA LEU A 35 4.27 0.64 3.03
C LEU A 35 4.15 0.72 4.56
N ARG A 36 2.94 0.71 5.11
CA ARG A 36 2.72 0.75 6.57
C ARG A 36 3.32 -0.39 7.41
N GLN A 37 3.88 -1.44 6.78
CA GLN A 37 4.63 -2.46 7.53
C GLN A 37 5.98 -1.93 8.02
N SER A 38 6.59 -0.98 7.30
CA SER A 38 7.97 -0.55 7.53
C SER A 38 8.15 0.96 7.71
N MET A 39 7.10 1.75 7.49
CA MET A 39 7.16 3.21 7.58
C MET A 39 5.81 3.82 7.99
N ASP A 40 5.85 5.04 8.50
CA ASP A 40 4.66 5.85 8.70
C ASP A 40 4.18 6.39 7.36
N VAL A 41 2.87 6.31 7.17
CA VAL A 41 2.19 6.73 5.95
C VAL A 41 0.95 7.50 6.33
N ASP A 42 0.78 8.67 5.72
CA ASP A 42 -0.38 9.53 5.82
C ASP A 42 -0.94 9.88 4.46
N LEU A 43 -2.27 9.93 4.37
CA LEU A 43 -2.99 10.29 3.16
C LEU A 43 -3.82 11.55 3.42
N ALA A 44 -3.64 12.56 2.58
CA ALA A 44 -4.48 13.75 2.58
C ALA A 44 -5.12 13.95 1.22
N VAL A 45 -6.38 14.37 1.22
CA VAL A 45 -7.14 14.67 0.00
C VAL A 45 -7.88 15.98 0.21
N ASN A 46 -7.71 16.93 -0.71
CA ASN A 46 -8.40 18.20 -0.64
C ASN A 46 -9.76 18.16 -1.38
N ALA A 47 -10.53 19.23 -1.27
CA ALA A 47 -11.86 19.31 -1.89
C ALA A 47 -11.84 19.37 -3.43
N ASP A 48 -10.68 19.65 -4.03
CA ASP A 48 -10.48 19.70 -5.48
C ASP A 48 -10.05 18.34 -6.06
N GLY A 49 -9.92 17.30 -5.22
CA GLY A 49 -9.45 15.98 -5.64
C GLY A 49 -7.93 15.86 -5.75
N ARG A 50 -7.16 16.84 -5.23
CA ARG A 50 -5.70 16.68 -5.11
C ARG A 50 -5.38 15.72 -3.99
N VAL A 51 -4.57 14.71 -4.31
CA VAL A 51 -4.17 13.63 -3.40
C VAL A 51 -2.71 13.81 -3.02
N TYR A 52 -2.41 13.64 -1.73
CA TYR A 52 -1.07 13.72 -1.17
C TYR A 52 -0.83 12.47 -0.33
N LEU A 53 0.19 11.71 -0.68
CA LEU A 53 0.71 10.60 0.09
C LEU A 53 2.02 11.05 0.75
N PHE A 54 2.03 11.10 2.07
CA PHE A 54 3.23 11.37 2.85
C PHE A 54 3.74 10.05 3.40
N TYR A 55 5.04 9.84 3.34
CA TYR A 55 5.68 8.67 3.93
C TYR A 55 7.04 9.03 4.50
N ASP A 56 7.48 8.34 5.56
CA ASP A 56 8.87 8.36 5.98
C ASP A 56 9.63 7.13 5.49
N GLY A 57 10.96 7.15 5.55
CA GLY A 57 11.78 6.03 5.09
C GLY A 57 11.85 5.88 3.56
N GLN A 58 12.17 4.67 3.10
CA GLN A 58 12.53 4.39 1.71
C GLN A 58 11.51 3.46 1.04
N ILE A 59 10.89 3.94 -0.03
CA ILE A 59 10.15 3.09 -0.97
C ILE A 59 11.16 2.23 -1.74
N ALA A 60 10.87 0.93 -1.86
CA ALA A 60 11.79 -0.04 -2.45
C ALA A 60 12.12 0.27 -3.92
N GLU A 61 11.16 0.80 -4.67
CA GLU A 61 11.28 1.05 -6.10
C GLU A 61 10.64 2.38 -6.49
N ASP A 62 11.19 3.04 -7.52
CA ASP A 62 10.56 4.22 -8.08
C ASP A 62 9.17 3.87 -8.65
N THR A 63 8.19 4.70 -8.30
CA THR A 63 6.78 4.52 -8.64
C THR A 63 6.43 5.31 -9.90
N ASP A 64 5.78 4.64 -10.86
CA ASP A 64 5.34 5.27 -12.12
C ASP A 64 3.90 5.80 -12.04
N TYR A 65 3.02 5.10 -11.31
CA TYR A 65 1.62 5.50 -11.14
C TYR A 65 1.02 4.93 -9.86
N ALA A 66 -0.11 5.49 -9.45
CA ALA A 66 -0.94 4.95 -8.38
C ALA A 66 -2.25 4.39 -8.93
N LEU A 67 -2.77 3.33 -8.32
CA LEU A 67 -4.06 2.74 -8.61
C LEU A 67 -4.98 2.95 -7.41
N TYR A 68 -6.13 3.59 -7.64
CA TYR A 68 -7.18 3.73 -6.63
C TYR A 68 -8.37 2.83 -6.99
N SER A 69 -8.63 1.81 -6.16
CA SER A 69 -9.80 0.94 -6.28
C SER A 69 -10.99 1.59 -5.58
N ILE A 70 -12.05 1.92 -6.32
CA ILE A 70 -13.27 2.49 -5.73
C ILE A 70 -13.96 1.48 -4.83
N ASP A 71 -13.98 0.20 -5.24
CA ASP A 71 -14.69 -0.87 -4.56
C ASP A 71 -14.02 -1.22 -3.23
N ASP A 72 -12.70 -1.39 -3.26
CA ASP A 72 -11.92 -1.77 -2.06
C ASP A 72 -11.54 -0.55 -1.22
N SER A 73 -11.75 0.66 -1.74
CA SER A 73 -11.28 1.90 -1.12
C SER A 73 -9.78 1.85 -0.80
N SER A 74 -8.99 1.16 -1.62
CA SER A 74 -7.55 0.97 -1.46
C SER A 74 -6.77 1.84 -2.43
N LEU A 75 -5.57 2.24 -2.02
CA LEU A 75 -4.61 2.94 -2.85
C LEU A 75 -3.33 2.10 -2.93
N THR A 76 -2.82 1.95 -4.14
CA THR A 76 -1.67 1.09 -4.41
C THR A 76 -0.71 1.81 -5.32
N LEU A 77 0.58 1.74 -5.02
CA LEU A 77 1.65 2.25 -5.87
C LEU A 77 2.12 1.14 -6.81
N VAL A 78 2.40 1.49 -8.07
CA VAL A 78 2.96 0.56 -9.05
C VAL A 78 4.31 1.06 -9.50
N SER A 79 5.33 0.23 -9.32
CA SER A 79 6.71 0.55 -9.67
C SER A 79 6.94 0.50 -11.18
N SER A 80 8.04 1.11 -11.61
CA SER A 80 8.52 1.04 -13.00
C SER A 80 8.84 -0.39 -13.48
N THR A 81 9.04 -1.34 -12.56
CA THR A 81 9.22 -2.77 -12.88
C THR A 81 7.88 -3.52 -12.95
N GLY A 82 6.76 -2.83 -12.70
CA GLY A 82 5.42 -3.40 -12.70
C GLY A 82 5.01 -4.07 -11.39
N ARG A 83 5.80 -3.93 -10.31
CA ARG A 83 5.44 -4.48 -9.01
C ARG A 83 4.47 -3.59 -8.27
N ILE A 84 3.64 -4.23 -7.46
CA ILE A 84 2.51 -3.62 -6.77
C ILE A 84 2.87 -3.43 -5.30
N GLN A 85 2.67 -2.23 -4.76
CA GLN A 85 2.90 -1.93 -3.35
C GLN A 85 1.70 -1.20 -2.74
N ASP A 86 0.93 -1.91 -1.91
CA ASP A 86 -0.20 -1.31 -1.20
C ASP A 86 0.29 -0.30 -0.15
N ILE A 87 -0.44 0.78 0.11
CA ILE A 87 -0.04 1.74 1.14
C ILE A 87 -0.33 1.24 2.57
N GLY A 88 -1.11 0.17 2.72
CA GLY A 88 -1.47 -0.48 3.98
C GLY A 88 -2.56 0.26 4.76
N MET A 89 -3.41 1.03 4.07
CA MET A 89 -4.57 1.68 4.68
C MET A 89 -5.75 1.80 3.72
N THR A 90 -6.96 1.79 4.29
CA THR A 90 -8.19 2.08 3.56
C THR A 90 -8.43 3.59 3.52
N VAL A 91 -8.80 4.11 2.35
CA VAL A 91 -9.17 5.51 2.16
C VAL A 91 -10.47 5.81 2.91
N HIS A 92 -10.40 6.79 3.81
CA HIS A 92 -11.54 7.22 4.62
C HIS A 92 -12.68 7.80 3.78
N LYS A 93 -13.93 7.51 4.19
CA LYS A 93 -15.15 7.88 3.44
C LYS A 93 -15.19 9.33 2.92
N PRO A 94 -14.80 10.36 3.70
CA PRO A 94 -14.85 11.75 3.23
C PRO A 94 -13.89 12.05 2.08
N MET A 95 -12.75 11.35 2.02
CA MET A 95 -11.72 11.52 0.99
C MET A 95 -12.13 10.83 -0.32
N ARG A 96 -12.81 9.69 -0.24
CA ARG A 96 -13.17 8.86 -1.42
C ARG A 96 -13.91 9.60 -2.51
N LYS A 97 -14.85 10.49 -2.14
CA LYS A 97 -15.62 11.28 -3.12
C LYS A 97 -14.74 12.22 -3.94
N TYR A 98 -13.65 12.72 -3.36
CA TYR A 98 -12.71 13.62 -4.01
C TYR A 98 -11.64 12.85 -4.79
N MET A 99 -11.23 11.67 -4.32
CA MET A 99 -10.30 10.81 -5.06
C MET A 99 -10.88 10.28 -6.37
N ARG A 100 -12.21 10.14 -6.49
CA ARG A 100 -12.89 9.75 -7.73
C ARG A 100 -12.71 10.72 -8.90
N THR A 101 -12.29 11.95 -8.63
CA THR A 101 -12.01 12.96 -9.66
C THR A 101 -10.53 13.34 -9.71
N GLY A 102 -9.69 12.68 -8.89
CA GLY A 102 -8.27 12.96 -8.86
C GLY A 102 -7.55 12.36 -10.06
N GLU A 103 -6.75 13.16 -10.75
CA GLU A 103 -5.98 12.74 -11.92
C GLU A 103 -4.54 12.31 -11.57
N SER A 104 -4.04 12.79 -10.44
CA SER A 104 -2.66 12.58 -10.02
C SER A 104 -2.52 12.64 -8.50
N ILE A 105 -1.41 12.11 -8.01
CA ILE A 105 -1.05 12.08 -6.60
C ILE A 105 0.37 12.59 -6.41
N PHE A 106 0.53 13.44 -5.40
CA PHE A 106 1.84 13.84 -4.90
C PHE A 106 2.33 12.80 -3.90
N VAL A 107 3.41 12.12 -4.25
CA VAL A 107 4.13 11.19 -3.38
C VAL A 107 5.29 11.95 -2.77
N ILE A 108 5.21 12.16 -1.45
CA ILE A 108 6.06 13.09 -0.70
C ILE A 108 6.81 12.31 0.37
N GLU A 109 8.12 12.22 0.17
CA GLU A 109 9.04 11.73 1.19
C GLU A 109 9.14 12.76 2.33
N MET A 110 9.04 12.29 3.57
CA MET A 110 9.16 13.09 4.77
C MET A 110 10.47 12.75 5.49
N ASN A 111 11.35 13.74 5.61
CA ASN A 111 12.63 13.62 6.31
C ASN A 111 12.55 14.43 7.61
N ASN A 112 12.37 13.73 8.74
CA ASN A 112 12.24 14.35 10.07
C ASN A 112 11.20 15.48 10.11
N GLY A 113 10.02 15.24 9.54
CA GLY A 113 8.91 16.20 9.49
C GLY A 113 9.03 17.29 8.41
N THR A 114 10.09 17.27 7.59
CA THR A 114 10.26 18.21 6.46
C THR A 114 10.11 17.48 5.12
N PRO A 115 9.37 18.02 4.14
CA PRO A 115 9.28 17.41 2.81
C PRO A 115 10.65 17.32 2.11
N GLY A 116 11.00 16.12 1.64
CA GLY A 116 12.16 15.81 0.83
C GLY A 116 11.81 15.69 -0.64
N LYS A 117 11.99 14.49 -1.22
CA LYS A 117 11.58 14.20 -2.61
C LYS A 117 10.06 14.35 -2.75
N ILE A 118 9.64 15.09 -3.78
CA ILE A 118 8.23 15.25 -4.16
C ILE A 118 8.09 14.82 -5.61
N VAL A 119 7.26 13.81 -5.85
CA VAL A 119 6.94 13.35 -7.20
C VAL A 119 5.45 13.45 -7.43
N ASN A 120 5.05 14.01 -8.57
CA ASN A 120 3.67 13.95 -9.01
C ASN A 120 3.53 12.84 -10.04
N ILE A 121 2.75 11.82 -9.72
CA ILE A 121 2.51 10.66 -10.59
C ILE A 121 1.02 10.56 -10.96
N PRO A 122 0.69 10.00 -12.12
CA PRO A 122 -0.70 9.77 -12.50
C PRO A 122 -1.39 8.84 -11.50
N MET A 123 -2.67 9.12 -11.24
CA MET A 123 -3.55 8.24 -10.47
C MET A 123 -4.59 7.65 -11.41
N ILE A 124 -4.60 6.32 -11.51
CA ILE A 124 -5.55 5.55 -12.30
C ILE A 124 -6.67 5.11 -11.38
N ILE A 125 -7.90 5.37 -11.80
CA ILE A 125 -9.10 4.98 -11.06
C ILE A 125 -9.63 3.67 -11.64
N HIS A 126 -9.86 2.70 -10.77
CA HIS A 126 -10.40 1.39 -11.12
C HIS A 126 -11.71 1.14 -10.39
N GLU A 127 -12.72 0.71 -11.15
CA GLU A 127 -14.05 0.32 -10.69
C GLU A 127 -14.39 -1.01 -11.36
N ILE A 128 -14.58 -2.06 -10.58
CA ILE A 128 -14.83 -3.43 -11.06
C ILE A 128 -16.29 -3.56 -11.54
N GLY A 129 -17.20 -2.73 -11.02
CA GLY A 129 -18.59 -2.67 -11.45
C GLY A 129 -19.32 -3.99 -11.20
N PHE A 130 -19.82 -4.19 -9.98
CA PHE A 130 -20.68 -5.32 -9.64
C PHE A 130 -22.16 -5.05 -9.96
#